data_AF-A0A4Q6B8Y7-F1
#
_entry.id   AF-A0A4Q6B8Y7-F1
#
_cell.length_a   1.000
_cell.length_b   1.000
_cell.length_c   1.000
_cell.angle_alpha   90.00
_cell.angle_beta   90.00
_cell.angle_gamma   90.00
#
_symmetry.space_group_name_H-M   'P 1'
#
loop_
_entity.id
_entity.type
_entity.pdbx_description
1 polymer ?
#
loop_
_entity_poly.entity_id
_entity_poly.type
_entity_poly.pdbx_seq_one_letter_code
_entity_poly.pdbx_strand_id
1 'polypeptide(L)'
;MKKSEEGSATFTALAAVASLFFATMYVQNSSTQLNQTAKKAKIDETLDAARMNNMSNLSMIRSLMNSSKVAATLFEPAVYPSNYFSESWDMKKNDLRPGGNYTASGRTFTVKSFEASSVAIKDAEAYFKGGAPKSQLADLKATKELTILKLNPDPVHKYWIRSVDVQAKNKLSGGGSASLDSIGRIQLAAPEPGPVTLYISLAGSGVWSTNYGTTASPLRY
;
A
#
# COMPACT_ATOMS: atom_id res chain seq x y z
N MET A 1 -77.43 6.04 -38.12
CA MET A 1 -76.19 5.44 -37.57
C MET A 1 -75.19 6.56 -37.31
N LYS A 2 -75.12 7.13 -36.10
CA LYS A 2 -74.17 8.20 -35.70
C LYS A 2 -74.07 8.33 -34.16
N LYS A 3 -74.01 7.21 -33.44
CA LYS A 3 -73.85 7.18 -31.97
C LYS A 3 -72.76 6.20 -31.49
N SER A 4 -72.08 5.49 -32.40
CA SER A 4 -71.02 4.54 -32.02
C SER A 4 -69.60 5.09 -32.19
N GLU A 5 -69.42 6.33 -32.67
CA GLU A 5 -68.12 6.96 -32.89
C GLU A 5 -67.68 7.88 -31.73
N GLU A 6 -68.61 8.44 -30.96
CA GLU A 6 -68.30 9.34 -29.83
C GLU A 6 -67.84 8.58 -28.57
N GLY A 7 -68.32 7.34 -28.37
CA GLY A 7 -67.91 6.47 -27.27
C GLY A 7 -66.54 5.83 -27.47
N SER A 8 -66.13 5.58 -28.71
CA SER A 8 -64.81 5.04 -29.03
C SER A 8 -63.73 6.13 -29.00
N ALA A 9 -64.03 7.34 -29.45
CA ALA A 9 -63.09 8.47 -29.41
C ALA A 9 -62.72 8.88 -27.97
N THR A 10 -63.69 8.91 -27.05
CA THR A 10 -63.46 9.23 -25.63
C THR A 10 -62.69 8.12 -24.90
N PHE A 11 -62.97 6.85 -25.20
CA PHE A 11 -62.20 5.71 -24.67
C PHE A 11 -60.75 5.69 -25.20
N THR A 12 -60.56 6.02 -26.47
CA THR A 12 -59.22 6.09 -27.09
C THR A 12 -58.41 7.27 -26.54
N ALA A 13 -59.04 8.42 -26.27
CA ALA A 13 -58.40 9.56 -25.62
C ALA A 13 -57.99 9.24 -24.16
N LEU A 14 -58.85 8.56 -23.40
CA LEU A 14 -58.52 8.08 -22.05
C LEU A 14 -57.38 7.05 -22.06
N ALA A 15 -57.38 6.11 -22.99
CA ALA A 15 -56.30 5.15 -23.17
C ALA A 15 -54.98 5.84 -23.58
N ALA A 16 -55.03 6.85 -24.44
CA ALA A 16 -53.86 7.64 -24.84
C ALA A 16 -53.26 8.40 -23.64
N VAL A 17 -54.09 9.06 -22.83
CA VAL A 17 -53.65 9.76 -21.61
C VAL A 17 -53.07 8.78 -20.60
N ALA A 18 -53.73 7.67 -20.34
CA ALA A 18 -53.21 6.62 -19.45
C ALA A 18 -51.88 6.06 -19.96
N SER A 19 -51.75 5.81 -21.28
CA SER A 19 -50.50 5.33 -21.88
C SER A 19 -49.35 6.33 -21.74
N LEU A 20 -49.63 7.63 -21.83
CA LEU A 20 -48.63 8.68 -21.60
C LEU A 20 -48.19 8.72 -20.14
N PHE A 21 -49.11 8.60 -19.18
CA PHE A 21 -48.77 8.52 -17.76
C PHE A 21 -47.91 7.30 -17.43
N PHE A 22 -48.28 6.11 -17.93
CA PHE A 22 -47.47 4.90 -17.72
C PHE A 22 -46.11 5.00 -18.41
N ALA A 23 -46.03 5.59 -19.60
CA ALA A 23 -44.76 5.83 -20.29
C ALA A 23 -43.87 6.80 -19.50
N THR A 24 -44.42 7.90 -18.95
CA THR A 24 -43.65 8.85 -18.12
C THR A 24 -43.17 8.19 -16.83
N MET A 25 -44.01 7.43 -16.12
CA MET A 25 -43.58 6.70 -14.93
C MET A 25 -42.52 5.64 -15.25
N TYR A 26 -42.65 4.93 -16.38
CA TYR A 26 -41.65 3.96 -16.83
C TYR A 26 -40.31 4.63 -17.14
N VAL A 27 -40.31 5.74 -17.87
CA VAL A 27 -39.08 6.51 -18.18
C VAL A 27 -38.45 7.07 -16.90
N GLN A 28 -39.24 7.57 -15.96
CA GLN A 28 -38.73 8.11 -14.70
C GLN A 28 -38.14 7.00 -13.81
N ASN A 29 -38.80 5.84 -13.72
CA ASN A 29 -38.30 4.70 -12.96
C ASN A 29 -37.03 4.12 -13.62
N SER A 30 -37.05 3.95 -14.94
CA SER A 30 -35.89 3.51 -15.73
C SER A 30 -34.70 4.46 -15.58
N SER A 31 -34.94 5.78 -15.66
CA SER A 31 -33.91 6.81 -15.43
C SER A 31 -33.34 6.73 -14.01
N THR A 32 -34.18 6.52 -13.01
CA THR A 32 -33.73 6.38 -11.62
C THR A 32 -32.87 5.12 -11.43
N GLN A 33 -33.28 3.99 -12.00
CA GLN A 33 -32.52 2.73 -11.95
C GLN A 33 -31.19 2.82 -12.71
N LEU A 34 -31.17 3.49 -13.87
CA LEU A 34 -29.94 3.75 -14.62
C LEU A 34 -29.00 4.67 -13.83
N ASN A 35 -29.52 5.73 -13.20
CA ASN A 35 -28.73 6.63 -12.38
C ASN A 35 -28.16 5.92 -11.13
N GLN A 36 -28.93 5.04 -10.49
CA GLN A 36 -28.44 4.24 -9.36
C GLN A 36 -27.37 3.24 -9.80
N THR A 37 -27.57 2.56 -10.94
CA THR A 37 -26.59 1.63 -11.51
C THR A 37 -25.30 2.35 -11.89
N ALA A 38 -25.39 3.52 -12.53
CA ALA A 38 -24.24 4.34 -12.88
C ALA A 38 -23.48 4.84 -11.64
N LYS A 39 -24.21 5.27 -10.60
CA LYS A 39 -23.59 5.64 -9.31
C LYS A 39 -22.88 4.46 -8.66
N LYS A 40 -23.51 3.28 -8.66
CA LYS A 40 -22.91 2.05 -8.13
C LYS A 40 -21.63 1.68 -8.89
N ALA A 41 -21.68 1.66 -10.22
CA ALA A 41 -20.52 1.39 -11.07
C ALA A 41 -19.36 2.36 -10.78
N LYS A 42 -19.64 3.66 -10.61
CA LYS A 42 -18.63 4.66 -10.26
C LYS A 42 -18.02 4.43 -8.87
N ILE A 43 -18.83 4.02 -7.90
CA ILE A 43 -18.34 3.66 -6.55
C ILE A 43 -17.45 2.43 -6.63
N ASP A 44 -17.88 1.39 -7.35
CA ASP A 44 -17.13 0.14 -7.51
C ASP A 44 -15.77 0.40 -8.20
N GLU A 45 -15.76 1.21 -9.27
CA GLU A 45 -14.51 1.63 -9.94
C GLU A 45 -13.56 2.38 -8.99
N THR A 46 -14.10 3.30 -8.18
CA THR A 46 -13.31 4.06 -7.20
C THR A 46 -12.73 3.14 -6.12
N LEU A 47 -13.51 2.15 -5.67
CA LEU A 47 -13.07 1.16 -4.68
C LEU A 47 -11.97 0.26 -5.24
N ASP A 48 -12.10 -0.21 -6.48
CA ASP A 48 -11.11 -1.08 -7.11
C ASP A 48 -9.79 -0.33 -7.37
N ALA A 49 -9.87 0.92 -7.83
CA ALA A 49 -8.69 1.79 -7.95
C ALA A 49 -7.98 1.98 -6.59
N ALA A 50 -8.75 2.21 -5.51
CA ALA A 50 -8.20 2.36 -4.17
C ALA A 50 -7.57 1.06 -3.64
N ARG A 51 -8.15 -0.10 -3.93
CA ARG A 51 -7.60 -1.42 -3.60
C ARG A 51 -6.29 -1.68 -4.34
N MET A 52 -6.26 -1.43 -5.65
CA MET A 52 -5.05 -1.57 -6.46
C MET A 52 -3.94 -0.66 -5.95
N ASN A 53 -4.26 0.60 -5.62
CA ASN A 53 -3.32 1.54 -5.03
C ASN A 53 -2.77 1.05 -3.68
N ASN A 54 -3.64 0.57 -2.78
CA ASN A 54 -3.22 -0.02 -1.51
C ASN A 54 -2.31 -1.24 -1.71
N MET A 55 -2.63 -2.13 -2.64
CA MET A 55 -1.82 -3.30 -2.97
C MET A 55 -0.44 -2.91 -3.50
N SER A 56 -0.37 -1.90 -4.36
CA SER A 56 0.89 -1.33 -4.85
C SER A 56 1.73 -0.76 -3.69
N ASN A 57 1.10 0.00 -2.79
CA ASN A 57 1.80 0.60 -1.64
C ASN A 57 2.33 -0.48 -0.68
N LEU A 58 1.54 -1.50 -0.38
CA LEU A 58 1.95 -2.63 0.46
C LEU A 58 3.11 -3.42 -0.18
N SER A 59 3.07 -3.61 -1.51
CA SER A 59 4.16 -4.25 -2.25
C SER A 59 5.45 -3.44 -2.20
N MET A 60 5.34 -2.11 -2.27
CA MET A 60 6.49 -1.23 -2.14
C MET A 60 7.11 -1.31 -0.74
N ILE A 61 6.31 -1.29 0.33
CA ILE A 61 6.84 -1.49 1.70
C ILE A 61 7.51 -2.86 1.86
N ARG A 62 6.90 -3.91 1.31
CA ARG A 62 7.53 -5.23 1.31
C ARG A 62 8.92 -5.18 0.68
N SER A 63 9.08 -4.44 -0.42
CA SER A 63 10.39 -4.25 -1.06
C SER A 63 11.36 -3.40 -0.23
N LEU A 64 10.86 -2.48 0.60
CA LEU A 64 11.70 -1.64 1.46
C LEU A 64 12.18 -2.38 2.71
N MET A 65 11.34 -3.26 3.27
CA MET A 65 11.65 -4.05 4.46
C MET A 65 12.45 -5.32 4.18
N ASN A 66 12.45 -5.79 2.93
CA ASN A 66 13.27 -6.93 2.52
C ASN A 66 14.67 -6.49 2.10
N SER A 67 15.64 -7.37 2.34
CA SER A 67 17.03 -7.16 1.95
C SER A 67 17.15 -6.97 0.45
N SER A 68 17.83 -5.90 0.07
CA SER A 68 18.10 -5.53 -1.32
C SER A 68 19.54 -5.10 -1.45
N LYS A 69 20.10 -5.22 -2.66
CA LYS A 69 21.50 -4.86 -2.89
C LYS A 69 21.71 -3.36 -2.64
N VAL A 70 22.54 -3.03 -1.66
CA VAL A 70 22.95 -1.65 -1.32
C VAL A 70 24.40 -1.37 -1.73
N ALA A 71 25.26 -2.38 -1.75
CA ALA A 71 26.62 -2.29 -2.28
C ALA A 71 26.99 -3.55 -3.08
N ALA A 72 28.21 -3.62 -3.62
CA ALA A 72 28.64 -4.73 -4.49
C ALA A 72 28.38 -6.12 -3.88
N THR A 73 28.57 -6.26 -2.57
CA THR A 73 28.45 -7.51 -1.80
C THR A 73 27.48 -7.41 -0.61
N LEU A 74 26.83 -6.26 -0.40
CA LEU A 74 26.02 -5.99 0.79
C LEU A 74 24.53 -5.93 0.42
N PHE A 75 23.73 -6.74 1.10
CA PHE A 75 22.29 -6.80 0.97
C PHE A 75 21.65 -6.39 2.28
N GLU A 76 21.01 -5.23 2.29
CA GLU A 76 20.35 -4.70 3.47
C GLU A 76 18.97 -4.15 3.11
N PRO A 77 18.02 -4.19 4.06
CA PRO A 77 16.75 -3.53 3.87
C PRO A 77 16.93 -2.01 3.78
N ALA A 78 16.03 -1.38 3.04
CA ALA A 78 15.96 0.07 2.90
C ALA A 78 15.46 0.74 4.19
N VAL A 79 14.61 0.02 4.92
CA VAL A 79 14.06 0.46 6.19
C VAL A 79 14.14 -0.69 7.19
N TYR A 80 14.69 -0.43 8.36
CA TYR A 80 14.90 -1.42 9.41
C TYR A 80 14.57 -0.84 10.79
N PRO A 81 14.19 -1.67 11.76
CA PRO A 81 14.00 -1.21 13.14
C PRO A 81 15.34 -0.87 13.78
N SER A 82 15.39 0.21 14.56
CA SER A 82 16.57 0.61 15.34
C SER A 82 17.01 -0.45 16.33
N ASN A 83 16.05 -1.18 16.91
CA ASN A 83 16.26 -2.36 17.72
C ASN A 83 15.28 -3.46 17.30
N TYR A 84 15.78 -4.48 16.61
CA TYR A 84 14.99 -5.60 16.11
C TYR A 84 14.29 -6.39 17.23
N PHE A 85 14.93 -6.50 18.40
CA PHE A 85 14.41 -7.28 19.52
C PHE A 85 13.50 -6.47 20.46
N SER A 86 13.23 -5.21 20.14
CA SER A 86 12.30 -4.37 20.90
C SER A 86 10.85 -4.78 20.65
N GLU A 87 9.99 -4.67 21.67
CA GLU A 87 8.54 -4.86 21.55
C GLU A 87 7.88 -3.80 20.67
N SER A 88 8.49 -2.61 20.61
CA SER A 88 8.10 -1.52 19.73
C SER A 88 9.23 -1.17 18.79
N TRP A 89 8.99 -1.34 17.49
CA TRP A 89 9.94 -0.99 16.45
C TRP A 89 9.85 0.49 16.11
N ASP A 90 10.97 1.17 16.27
CA ASP A 90 11.21 2.49 15.70
C ASP A 90 12.00 2.32 14.39
N MET A 91 11.32 2.52 13.27
CA MET A 91 11.83 2.27 11.94
C MET A 91 12.75 3.41 11.49
N LYS A 92 13.93 3.05 11.00
CA LYS A 92 14.94 3.97 10.48
C LYS A 92 15.24 3.68 9.02
N LYS A 93 15.59 4.74 8.29
CA LYS A 93 16.07 4.66 6.91
C LYS A 93 17.51 4.18 6.90
N ASN A 94 17.83 3.36 5.90
CA ASN A 94 19.21 2.99 5.60
C ASN A 94 19.91 4.09 4.79
N ASP A 95 20.88 4.74 5.39
CA ASP A 95 21.65 5.81 4.75
C ASP A 95 22.57 5.29 3.63
N LEU A 96 22.90 3.99 3.62
CA LEU A 96 23.63 3.34 2.52
C LEU A 96 22.80 3.26 1.24
N ARG A 97 21.50 3.58 1.29
CA ARG A 97 20.61 3.64 0.13
C ARG A 97 20.19 5.10 -0.16
N PRO A 98 21.07 5.91 -0.76
CA PRO A 98 20.73 7.29 -1.11
C PRO A 98 19.58 7.36 -2.13
N GLY A 99 18.73 8.38 -2.02
CA GLY A 99 17.69 8.66 -3.03
C GLY A 99 16.32 7.98 -2.85
N GLY A 100 16.05 7.36 -1.70
CA GLY A 100 14.73 6.79 -1.42
C GLY A 100 13.59 7.83 -1.39
N ASN A 101 12.55 7.64 -2.22
CA ASN A 101 11.27 8.37 -2.17
C ASN A 101 10.38 7.92 -0.99
N TYR A 102 10.99 7.74 0.17
CA TYR A 102 10.33 7.30 1.39
C TYR A 102 10.99 7.91 2.62
N THR A 103 10.19 8.06 3.68
CA THR A 103 10.65 8.35 5.03
C THR A 103 10.09 7.30 5.99
N ALA A 104 10.79 7.08 7.09
CA ALA A 104 10.39 6.15 8.14
C ALA A 104 10.66 6.82 9.48
N SER A 105 9.68 6.74 10.38
CA SER A 105 9.77 7.26 11.75
C SER A 105 8.79 6.52 12.64
N GLY A 106 9.23 6.02 13.80
CA GLY A 106 8.40 5.20 14.67
C GLY A 106 7.89 3.97 13.91
N ARG A 107 6.59 3.70 13.99
CA ARG A 107 5.94 2.58 13.28
C ARG A 107 5.37 2.99 11.91
N THR A 108 5.70 4.19 11.44
CA THR A 108 5.07 4.79 10.27
C THR A 108 6.07 4.94 9.14
N PHE A 109 5.60 4.63 7.93
CA PHE A 109 6.30 4.84 6.68
C PHE A 109 5.51 5.81 5.82
N THR A 110 6.22 6.74 5.22
CA THR A 110 5.66 7.63 4.23
C THR A 110 6.35 7.34 2.91
N VAL A 111 5.58 7.02 1.88
CA VAL A 111 6.11 6.66 0.56
C VAL A 111 5.44 7.47 -0.54
N LYS A 112 6.19 7.80 -1.60
CA LYS A 112 5.58 8.35 -2.80
C LYS A 112 4.87 7.25 -3.59
N SER A 113 3.66 7.53 -4.04
CA SER A 113 2.76 6.60 -4.73
C SER A 113 2.12 7.30 -5.93
N PHE A 114 1.51 6.51 -6.81
CA PHE A 114 0.64 7.04 -7.84
C PHE A 114 -0.63 7.63 -7.22
N GLU A 115 -1.20 8.67 -7.83
CA GLU A 115 -2.53 9.12 -7.45
C GLU A 115 -3.55 8.03 -7.79
N ALA A 116 -4.59 7.88 -6.94
CA ALA A 116 -5.62 6.87 -7.15
C ALA A 116 -6.36 7.04 -8.49
N SER A 117 -6.36 8.26 -9.04
CA SER A 117 -6.99 8.62 -10.32
C SER A 117 -6.03 8.68 -11.52
N SER A 118 -4.71 8.49 -11.32
CA SER A 118 -3.71 8.82 -12.37
C SER A 118 -3.17 7.63 -13.15
N VAL A 119 -3.62 6.40 -12.90
CA VAL A 119 -3.12 5.23 -13.65
C VAL A 119 -4.17 4.79 -14.65
N ALA A 120 -4.37 5.60 -15.70
CA ALA A 120 -5.01 5.09 -16.90
C ALA A 120 -4.06 4.04 -17.52
N ILE A 121 -4.61 2.90 -17.97
CA ILE A 121 -3.84 1.83 -18.63
C ILE A 121 -2.96 2.38 -19.77
N LYS A 122 -3.44 3.43 -20.46
CA LYS A 122 -2.69 4.13 -21.52
C LYS A 122 -1.37 4.76 -21.04
N ASP A 123 -1.33 5.29 -19.82
CA ASP A 123 -0.09 5.84 -19.24
C ASP A 123 0.86 4.73 -18.79
N ALA A 124 0.30 3.58 -18.38
CA ALA A 124 1.09 2.39 -18.05
C ALA A 124 1.75 1.77 -19.29
N GLU A 125 1.05 1.71 -20.42
CA GLU A 125 1.57 1.23 -21.71
C GLU A 125 2.82 2.00 -22.16
N ALA A 126 2.92 3.29 -21.83
CA ALA A 126 4.07 4.13 -22.19
C ALA A 126 5.37 3.70 -21.48
N TYR A 127 5.30 2.96 -20.36
CA TYR A 127 6.49 2.39 -19.71
C TYR A 127 6.97 1.09 -20.36
N PHE A 128 6.07 0.37 -21.05
CA PHE A 128 6.35 -0.96 -21.63
C PHE A 128 6.53 -0.93 -23.15
N LYS A 129 5.97 0.07 -23.84
CA LYS A 129 6.31 0.36 -25.24
C LYS A 129 7.72 0.93 -25.23
N GLY A 130 8.66 0.22 -25.87
CA GLY A 130 10.11 0.48 -25.87
C GLY A 130 10.59 1.81 -26.48
N GLY A 131 9.88 2.91 -26.23
CA GLY A 131 10.35 4.28 -26.44
C GLY A 131 11.29 4.74 -25.32
N ALA A 132 11.58 6.04 -25.27
CA ALA A 132 12.52 6.65 -24.32
C ALA A 132 12.24 6.19 -22.87
N PRO A 133 13.28 5.90 -22.05
CA PRO A 133 13.10 5.38 -20.71
C PRO A 133 12.35 6.39 -19.83
N LYS A 134 11.03 6.25 -19.70
CA LYS A 134 10.26 7.03 -18.75
C LYS A 134 10.36 6.36 -17.39
N SER A 135 11.00 7.04 -16.44
CA SER A 135 11.09 6.54 -15.06
C SER A 135 9.72 6.69 -14.38
N GLN A 136 9.15 5.57 -13.93
CA GLN A 136 7.94 5.55 -13.10
C GLN A 136 8.05 6.42 -11.84
N LEU A 137 9.28 6.65 -11.35
CA LEU A 137 9.53 7.46 -10.15
C LEU A 137 9.08 8.91 -10.32
N ALA A 138 9.08 9.45 -11.54
CA ALA A 138 8.67 10.82 -11.82
C ALA A 138 7.15 11.03 -11.69
N ASP A 139 6.37 9.95 -11.83
CA ASP A 139 4.91 9.98 -11.79
C ASP A 139 4.34 9.63 -10.40
N LEU A 140 5.22 9.32 -9.42
CA LEU A 140 4.88 9.17 -8.01
C LEU A 140 4.71 10.53 -7.33
N LYS A 141 3.53 11.14 -7.50
CA LYS A 141 3.22 12.48 -6.97
C LYS A 141 2.47 12.47 -5.64
N ALA A 142 1.76 11.40 -5.32
CA ALA A 142 0.98 11.31 -4.09
C ALA A 142 1.85 10.79 -2.94
N THR A 143 1.64 11.31 -1.73
CA THR A 143 2.27 10.80 -0.51
C THR A 143 1.29 9.92 0.25
N LYS A 144 1.71 8.71 0.63
CA LYS A 144 0.90 7.76 1.39
C LYS A 144 1.59 7.38 2.68
N GLU A 145 0.80 7.41 3.74
CA GLU A 145 1.20 6.97 5.06
C GLU A 145 0.74 5.52 5.26
N LEU A 146 1.64 4.70 5.77
CA LEU A 146 1.40 3.31 6.11
C LEU A 146 1.97 3.05 7.51
N THR A 147 1.29 2.20 8.28
CA THR A 147 1.62 2.01 9.71
C THR A 147 1.74 0.53 10.04
N ILE A 148 2.79 0.14 10.75
CA ILE A 148 2.91 -1.19 11.36
C ILE A 148 1.90 -1.29 12.51
N LEU A 149 0.94 -2.19 12.37
CA LEU A 149 -0.05 -2.48 13.41
C LEU A 149 0.48 -3.51 14.39
N LYS A 150 1.12 -4.56 13.88
CA LYS A 150 1.50 -5.73 14.69
C LYS A 150 2.79 -6.36 14.22
N LEU A 151 3.62 -6.77 15.18
CA LEU A 151 4.77 -7.64 14.97
C LEU A 151 4.33 -9.08 15.26
N ASN A 152 4.51 -9.98 14.31
CA ASN A 152 4.12 -11.38 14.44
C ASN A 152 5.38 -12.23 14.60
N PRO A 153 5.71 -12.64 15.84
CA PRO A 153 6.85 -13.51 16.10
C PRO A 153 6.62 -14.90 15.52
N ASP A 154 7.72 -15.58 15.21
CA ASP A 154 7.70 -17.00 14.84
C ASP A 154 7.26 -17.85 16.05
N PRO A 155 6.39 -18.86 15.86
CA PRO A 155 5.91 -19.69 16.95
C PRO A 155 7.00 -20.54 17.61
N VAL A 156 8.09 -20.85 16.90
CA VAL A 156 9.21 -21.64 17.40
C VAL A 156 10.29 -20.70 17.96
N HIS A 157 10.62 -19.65 17.22
CA HIS A 157 11.65 -18.68 17.60
C HIS A 157 11.04 -17.34 18.02
N LYS A 158 10.67 -17.20 19.30
CA LYS A 158 9.94 -16.02 19.80
C LYS A 158 10.63 -14.67 19.59
N TYR A 159 11.97 -14.67 19.47
CA TYR A 159 12.77 -13.46 19.23
C TYR A 159 12.87 -13.08 17.74
N TRP A 160 12.40 -13.95 16.85
CA TRP A 160 12.35 -13.70 15.42
C TRP A 160 10.97 -13.20 15.04
N ILE A 161 10.89 -11.98 14.49
CA ILE A 161 9.66 -11.47 13.88
C ILE A 161 9.55 -12.00 12.45
N ARG A 162 8.74 -13.04 12.26
CA ARG A 162 8.52 -13.68 10.96
C ARG A 162 7.77 -12.77 9.99
N SER A 163 6.84 -11.96 10.50
CA SER A 163 6.06 -11.06 9.67
C SER A 163 5.55 -9.85 10.43
N VAL A 164 5.16 -8.81 9.69
CA VAL A 164 4.51 -7.62 10.25
C VAL A 164 3.20 -7.36 9.53
N ASP A 165 2.19 -6.94 10.28
CA ASP A 165 0.92 -6.50 9.70
C ASP A 165 0.98 -4.98 9.51
N VAL A 166 0.79 -4.53 8.28
CA VAL A 166 0.90 -3.13 7.88
C VAL A 166 -0.43 -2.65 7.33
N GLN A 167 -0.86 -1.47 7.78
CA GLN A 167 -2.05 -0.80 7.30
C GLN A 167 -1.69 0.24 6.24
N ALA A 168 -2.40 0.20 5.12
CA ALA A 168 -2.44 1.27 4.12
C ALA A 168 -3.81 1.95 4.20
N LYS A 169 -3.83 3.27 4.39
CA LYS A 169 -5.07 4.06 4.42
C LYS A 169 -5.21 4.91 3.17
N ASN A 170 -6.34 4.80 2.50
CA ASN A 170 -6.71 5.64 1.37
C ASN A 170 -7.96 6.45 1.69
N LYS A 171 -7.90 7.78 1.56
CA LYS A 171 -9.08 8.64 1.58
C LYS A 171 -9.74 8.59 0.20
N LEU A 172 -11.00 8.17 0.14
CA LEU A 172 -11.77 8.18 -1.10
C LEU A 172 -12.28 9.61 -1.34
N SER A 173 -12.00 10.17 -2.51
CA SER A 173 -12.50 11.49 -2.91
C SER A 173 -13.92 11.35 -3.46
N GLY A 174 -14.93 11.69 -2.64
CA GLY A 174 -16.33 11.60 -3.05
C GLY A 174 -17.35 11.84 -1.94
N GLY A 175 -17.37 13.05 -1.37
CA GLY A 175 -18.50 13.58 -0.58
C GLY A 175 -18.79 12.95 0.79
N GLY A 176 -18.18 11.81 1.12
CA GLY A 176 -18.21 11.20 2.45
C GLY A 176 -16.79 10.87 2.91
N SER A 177 -16.54 10.96 4.21
CA SER A 177 -15.27 10.61 4.87
C SER A 177 -14.96 9.11 4.84
N ALA A 178 -15.30 8.43 3.75
CA ALA A 178 -15.02 7.01 3.57
C ALA A 178 -13.51 6.84 3.33
N SER A 179 -12.81 6.26 4.31
CA SER A 179 -11.48 5.73 4.13
C SER A 179 -11.56 4.25 3.78
N LEU A 180 -10.78 3.84 2.78
CA LEU A 180 -10.52 2.43 2.53
C LEU A 180 -9.20 2.06 3.21
N ASP A 181 -9.33 1.29 4.28
CA ASP A 181 -8.18 0.73 4.99
C ASP A 181 -7.91 -0.69 4.47
N SER A 182 -6.66 -0.98 4.15
CA SER A 182 -6.22 -2.31 3.75
C SER A 182 -5.07 -2.75 4.63
N ILE A 183 -5.18 -3.96 5.16
CA ILE A 183 -4.13 -4.56 6.02
C ILE A 183 -3.44 -5.66 5.21
N GLY A 184 -2.13 -5.53 5.05
CA GLY A 184 -1.28 -6.53 4.41
C GLY A 184 -0.30 -7.12 5.40
N ARG A 185 -0.10 -8.44 5.33
CA ARG A 185 0.97 -9.12 6.08
C ARG A 185 2.23 -9.19 5.22
N ILE A 186 3.30 -8.60 5.70
CA ILE A 186 4.61 -8.61 5.07
C ILE A 186 5.46 -9.68 5.75
N GLN A 187 5.83 -10.73 5.01
CA GLN A 187 6.80 -11.71 5.47
C GLN A 187 8.20 -11.09 5.45
N LEU A 188 8.94 -11.27 6.54
CA LEU A 188 10.31 -10.81 6.67
C LEU A 188 11.27 -11.98 6.53
N ALA A 189 12.44 -11.70 5.97
CA ALA A 189 13.54 -12.67 5.97
C ALA A 189 14.00 -12.94 7.42
N ALA A 190 14.50 -14.15 7.66
CA ALA A 190 15.18 -14.44 8.91
C ALA A 190 16.43 -13.53 9.02
N PRO A 191 16.68 -12.91 10.18
CA PRO A 191 17.91 -12.16 10.37
C PRO A 191 19.09 -13.11 10.27
N GLU A 192 20.07 -12.75 9.44
CA GLU A 192 21.32 -13.50 9.37
C GLU A 192 22.21 -13.10 10.55
N PRO A 193 22.77 -14.07 11.30
CA PRO A 193 23.68 -13.75 12.39
C PRO A 193 24.93 -13.08 11.83
N GLY A 194 25.16 -11.84 12.26
CA GLY A 194 26.42 -11.15 11.99
C GLY A 194 27.59 -11.80 12.73
N PRO A 195 28.84 -11.55 12.30
CA PRO A 195 30.02 -12.01 13.02
C PRO A 195 30.02 -11.43 14.43
N VAL A 196 30.05 -12.29 15.45
CA VAL A 196 30.18 -11.87 16.85
C VAL A 196 31.63 -11.51 17.11
N THR A 197 31.89 -10.22 17.36
CA THR A 197 33.21 -9.73 17.73
C THR A 197 33.28 -9.62 19.26
N LEU A 198 34.08 -10.47 19.90
CA LEU A 198 34.32 -10.37 21.34
C LEU A 198 35.36 -9.26 21.58
N TYR A 199 34.99 -8.27 22.38
CA TYR A 199 35.93 -7.27 22.88
C TYR A 199 36.39 -7.68 24.28
N ILE A 200 37.69 -7.64 24.50
CA ILE A 200 38.32 -7.89 25.79
C ILE A 200 39.08 -6.65 26.25
N SER A 201 39.10 -6.42 27.55
CA SER A 201 39.92 -5.39 28.18
C SER A 201 40.84 -6.05 29.20
N LEU A 202 42.10 -5.63 29.22
CA LEU A 202 43.06 -6.08 30.23
C LEU A 202 42.71 -5.42 31.57
N ALA A 203 43.00 -6.12 32.67
CA ALA A 203 42.76 -5.59 34.00
C ALA A 203 43.45 -4.23 34.16
N GLY A 204 42.66 -3.19 34.43
CA GLY A 204 43.14 -1.82 34.61
C GLY A 204 43.42 -1.02 33.33
N SER A 205 43.28 -1.57 32.11
CA SER A 205 43.64 -0.82 30.90
C SER A 205 42.54 0.10 30.38
N GLY A 206 41.26 -0.13 30.71
CA GLY A 206 40.12 0.67 30.24
C GLY A 206 39.89 0.67 28.72
N VAL A 207 40.82 0.06 27.96
CA VAL A 207 40.80 -0.05 26.51
C VAL A 207 40.25 -1.42 26.14
N TRP A 208 39.21 -1.42 25.33
CA TRP A 208 38.61 -2.63 24.77
C TRP A 208 39.25 -2.95 23.42
N SER A 209 39.66 -4.20 23.22
CA SER A 209 40.32 -4.67 21.99
C SER A 209 39.83 -6.07 21.59
N THR A 210 40.08 -6.46 20.34
CA THR A 210 39.79 -7.82 19.83
C THR A 210 41.03 -8.71 19.79
N ASN A 211 42.13 -8.27 20.41
CA ASN A 211 43.39 -8.98 20.40
C ASN A 211 43.44 -9.98 21.55
N TYR A 212 43.18 -11.26 21.27
CA TYR A 212 43.16 -12.33 22.27
C TYR A 212 44.55 -12.81 22.73
N GLY A 213 45.62 -12.12 22.33
CA GLY A 213 46.99 -12.61 22.48
C GLY A 213 47.30 -13.74 21.49
N THR A 214 48.55 -14.18 21.48
CA THR A 214 49.01 -15.33 20.69
C THR A 214 49.75 -16.30 21.60
N THR A 215 50.04 -17.51 21.11
CA THR A 215 50.85 -18.47 21.87
C THR A 215 52.24 -17.93 22.23
N ALA A 216 52.79 -17.02 21.41
CA ALA A 216 54.05 -16.34 21.65
C ALA A 216 53.94 -15.12 22.59
N SER A 217 52.76 -14.50 22.64
CA SER A 217 52.45 -13.33 23.48
C SER A 217 51.05 -13.47 24.08
N PRO A 218 50.87 -14.33 25.10
CA PRO A 218 49.57 -14.53 25.73
C PRO A 218 49.15 -13.25 26.46
N LEU A 219 47.83 -13.04 26.58
CA LEU A 219 47.29 -11.99 27.44
C LEU A 219 47.79 -12.22 28.87
N ARG A 220 48.55 -11.26 29.39
CA ARG A 220 49.02 -11.28 30.77
C ARG A 220 48.00 -10.55 31.62
N TYR A 221 47.47 -11.24 32.64
CA TYR A 221 46.52 -10.69 33.62
C TYR A 221 47.20 -9.67 34.54
#